data_AF-A0A8X8Z3B1-F1
#
_entry.id   AF-A0A8X8Z3B1-F1
#
_cell.length_a   1.000
_cell.length_b   1.000
_cell.length_c   1.000
_cell.angle_alpha   90.00
_cell.angle_beta   90.00
_cell.angle_gamma   90.00
#
_symmetry.space_group_name_H-M   'P 1'
#
loop_
_entity.id
_entity.type
_entity.pdbx_description
1 polymer ?
#
loop_
_entity_poly.entity_id
_entity_poly.type
_entity_poly.pdbx_seq_one_letter_code
_entity_poly.pdbx_strand_id
1 'polypeptide(L)'
;MDFDAQDFSLVWFHAPQLPDLDVASSSLSSQILNQNADMDHFLHLQSSRLRIAIMEEEARQREITMQRCETRANALLLHKDQQIAAARDRKMELQRLLKSAELEAAAWERAARERESEVAELTKQLMEATSFCSSSSSTSVLKSCKVCHGGQSSVVLFPCRHICCCRSCEPLLDHCPLCQSLKEATLQVFI
;
A
#
# COMPACT_ATOMS: atom_id res chain seq x y z
N MET A 1 -52.09 123.73 -19.26
CA MET A 1 -51.01 124.29 -20.10
C MET A 1 -50.12 123.13 -20.46
N ASP A 2 -50.54 122.44 -21.50
CA ASP A 2 -49.90 121.29 -22.10
C ASP A 2 -48.60 121.70 -22.81
N PHE A 3 -47.56 120.88 -22.70
CA PHE A 3 -46.51 120.81 -23.72
C PHE A 3 -45.85 119.43 -23.72
N ASP A 4 -45.66 118.91 -24.93
CA ASP A 4 -45.68 117.50 -25.29
C ASP A 4 -44.47 116.65 -24.88
N ALA A 5 -44.78 115.40 -24.52
CA ALA A 5 -43.85 114.29 -24.38
C ALA A 5 -43.68 113.58 -25.74
N GLN A 6 -42.80 114.08 -26.60
CA GLN A 6 -42.48 113.44 -27.88
C GLN A 6 -41.06 113.79 -28.36
N ASP A 7 -40.02 113.51 -27.56
CA ASP A 7 -38.63 113.60 -28.05
C ASP A 7 -37.61 112.72 -27.30
N PHE A 8 -37.96 111.46 -27.01
CA PHE A 8 -37.01 110.47 -26.47
C PHE A 8 -36.92 109.17 -27.30
N SER A 9 -37.48 109.18 -28.51
CA SER A 9 -37.43 108.04 -29.45
C SER A 9 -36.25 108.13 -30.46
N LEU A 10 -35.40 109.15 -30.37
CA LEU A 10 -34.36 109.44 -31.37
C LEU A 10 -32.93 109.42 -30.82
N VAL A 11 -32.68 108.71 -29.72
CA VAL A 11 -31.31 108.51 -29.19
C VAL A 11 -30.88 107.02 -29.20
N TRP A 12 -31.73 106.14 -29.73
CA TRP A 12 -31.44 104.69 -29.84
C TRP A 12 -31.05 104.24 -31.25
N PHE A 13 -30.58 105.15 -32.10
CA PHE A 13 -30.09 104.84 -33.44
C PHE A 13 -28.72 105.48 -33.71
N HIS A 14 -27.72 105.06 -32.93
CA HIS A 14 -26.33 105.01 -33.39
C HIS A 14 -25.55 104.05 -32.47
N ALA A 15 -25.82 102.75 -32.61
CA ALA A 15 -24.88 101.73 -32.13
C ALA A 15 -23.67 101.74 -33.09
N PRO A 16 -22.44 102.01 -32.61
CA PRO A 16 -21.26 101.83 -33.43
C PRO A 16 -21.15 100.33 -33.73
N GLN A 17 -21.04 99.96 -35.00
CA GLN A 17 -20.70 98.58 -35.36
C GLN A 17 -19.33 98.26 -34.77
N LEU A 18 -19.28 97.32 -33.81
CA LEU A 18 -18.07 96.77 -33.21
C LEU A 18 -17.64 95.53 -34.00
N PRO A 19 -16.58 95.58 -34.85
CA PRO A 19 -16.19 94.43 -35.66
C PRO A 19 -15.10 93.53 -35.04
N ASP A 20 -14.55 93.84 -33.87
CA ASP A 20 -13.31 93.16 -33.39
C ASP A 20 -13.51 92.15 -32.25
N LEU A 21 -14.68 92.08 -31.60
CA LEU A 21 -14.91 91.14 -30.49
C LEU A 21 -15.26 89.72 -30.97
N ASP A 22 -15.95 89.60 -32.10
CA ASP A 22 -16.47 88.31 -32.63
C ASP A 22 -15.35 87.46 -33.25
N VAL A 23 -14.37 88.11 -33.87
CA VAL A 23 -13.17 87.45 -34.43
C VAL A 23 -12.22 86.98 -33.32
N ALA A 24 -12.03 87.79 -32.26
CA ALA A 24 -11.24 87.38 -31.11
C ALA A 24 -11.93 86.26 -30.31
N SER A 25 -13.27 86.31 -30.18
CA SER A 25 -14.06 85.26 -29.53
C SER A 25 -14.05 83.94 -30.30
N SER A 26 -14.19 83.99 -31.63
CA SER A 26 -14.08 82.80 -32.49
C SER A 26 -12.67 82.23 -32.53
N SER A 27 -11.64 83.07 -32.54
CA SER A 27 -10.23 82.65 -32.43
C SER A 27 -9.95 81.94 -31.11
N LEU A 28 -10.36 82.52 -29.97
CA LEU A 28 -10.24 81.90 -28.66
C LEU A 28 -11.04 80.59 -28.56
N SER A 29 -12.25 80.55 -29.11
CA SER A 29 -13.08 79.34 -29.15
C SER A 29 -12.42 78.22 -29.96
N SER A 30 -11.83 78.55 -31.10
CA SER A 30 -11.10 77.58 -31.93
C SER A 30 -9.85 77.04 -31.21
N GLN A 31 -9.14 77.91 -30.47
CA GLN A 31 -7.99 77.53 -29.67
C GLN A 31 -8.37 76.58 -28.52
N ILE A 32 -9.49 76.85 -27.84
CA ILE A 32 -10.03 75.97 -26.78
C ILE A 32 -10.44 74.61 -27.39
N LEU A 33 -11.11 74.61 -28.55
CA LEU A 33 -11.49 73.38 -29.24
C LEU A 33 -10.25 72.55 -29.64
N ASN A 34 -9.19 73.19 -30.13
CA ASN A 34 -7.95 72.50 -30.46
C ASN A 34 -7.26 71.93 -29.21
N GLN A 35 -7.20 72.70 -28.12
CA GLN A 35 -6.65 72.22 -26.85
C GLN A 35 -7.43 71.04 -26.28
N ASN A 36 -8.76 71.05 -26.40
CA ASN A 36 -9.61 69.93 -26.00
C ASN A 36 -9.32 68.69 -26.87
N ALA A 37 -9.19 68.85 -28.18
CA ALA A 37 -8.84 67.75 -29.08
C ALA A 37 -7.44 67.18 -28.79
N ASP A 38 -6.46 68.03 -28.48
CA ASP A 38 -5.11 67.62 -28.08
C ASP A 38 -5.13 66.85 -26.75
N MET A 39 -5.93 67.33 -25.79
CA MET A 39 -6.15 66.68 -24.50
C MET A 39 -6.78 65.29 -24.68
N ASP A 40 -7.84 65.20 -25.48
CA ASP A 40 -8.53 63.94 -25.77
C ASP A 40 -7.58 62.94 -26.44
N HIS A 41 -6.77 63.40 -27.41
CA HIS A 41 -5.76 62.56 -28.05
C HIS A 41 -4.73 62.03 -27.04
N PHE A 42 -4.25 62.89 -26.15
CA PHE A 42 -3.33 62.48 -25.09
C PHE A 42 -3.96 61.45 -24.14
N LEU A 43 -5.19 61.69 -23.70
CA LEU A 43 -5.92 60.76 -22.83
C LEU A 43 -6.14 59.41 -23.51
N HIS A 44 -6.49 59.39 -24.79
CA HIS A 44 -6.60 58.15 -25.58
C HIS A 44 -5.27 57.40 -25.68
N LEU A 45 -4.16 58.11 -25.91
CA LEU A 45 -2.84 57.49 -25.99
C LEU A 45 -2.45 56.87 -24.64
N GLN A 46 -2.65 57.60 -23.53
CA GLN A 46 -2.35 57.07 -22.19
C GLN A 46 -3.25 55.90 -21.82
N SER A 47 -4.56 55.98 -22.12
CA SER A 47 -5.51 54.89 -21.90
C SER A 47 -5.12 53.64 -22.68
N SER A 48 -4.71 53.79 -23.95
CA SER A 48 -4.27 52.68 -24.79
C SER A 48 -2.99 52.04 -24.27
N ARG A 49 -2.01 52.85 -23.86
CA ARG A 49 -0.75 52.36 -23.27
C ARG A 49 -0.97 51.60 -21.97
N LEU A 50 -1.78 52.15 -21.07
CA LEU A 50 -2.13 51.50 -19.80
C LEU A 50 -2.85 50.17 -20.04
N ARG A 51 -3.80 50.14 -21.00
CA ARG A 51 -4.53 48.92 -21.35
C ARG A 51 -3.59 47.82 -21.84
N ILE A 52 -2.65 48.14 -22.73
CA ILE A 52 -1.67 47.17 -23.22
C ILE A 52 -0.79 46.66 -22.07
N ALA A 53 -0.24 47.55 -21.26
CA ALA A 53 0.61 47.18 -20.12
C ALA A 53 -0.11 46.27 -19.11
N ILE A 54 -1.39 46.54 -18.82
CA ILE A 54 -2.21 45.68 -17.95
C ILE A 54 -2.40 44.30 -18.58
N MET A 55 -2.71 44.23 -19.88
CA MET A 55 -2.91 42.95 -20.57
C MET A 55 -1.62 42.11 -20.61
N GLU A 56 -0.47 42.74 -20.85
CA GLU A 56 0.84 42.09 -20.81
C GLU A 56 1.17 41.57 -19.40
N GLU A 57 0.89 42.36 -18.38
CA GLU A 57 1.10 41.95 -16.98
C GLU A 57 0.23 40.76 -16.61
N GLU A 58 -1.06 40.81 -16.93
CA GLU A 58 -1.98 39.70 -16.68
C GLU A 58 -1.56 38.44 -17.43
N ALA A 59 -1.10 38.56 -18.67
CA ALA A 59 -0.59 37.44 -19.44
C ALA A 59 0.64 36.81 -18.77
N ARG A 60 1.58 37.64 -18.33
CA ARG A 60 2.78 37.21 -17.60
C ARG A 60 2.43 36.50 -16.29
N GLN A 61 1.50 37.05 -15.51
CA GLN A 61 1.06 36.44 -14.25
C GLN A 61 0.34 35.11 -14.47
N ARG A 62 -0.49 35.01 -15.52
CA ARG A 62 -1.14 33.76 -15.93
C ARG A 62 -0.10 32.70 -16.29
N GLU A 63 0.91 33.06 -17.07
CA GLU A 63 1.98 32.14 -17.47
C GLU A 63 2.79 31.64 -16.26
N ILE A 64 3.25 32.52 -15.38
CA ILE A 64 3.99 32.13 -14.17
C ILE A 64 3.16 31.19 -13.29
N THR A 65 1.88 31.51 -13.11
CA THR A 65 0.98 30.70 -12.29
C THR A 65 0.78 29.32 -12.93
N MET A 66 0.59 29.27 -14.26
CA MET A 66 0.47 28.03 -15.02
C MET A 66 1.74 27.18 -14.90
N GLN A 67 2.92 27.75 -15.16
CA GLN A 67 4.20 27.05 -15.11
C GLN A 67 4.46 26.45 -13.71
N ARG A 68 4.11 27.17 -12.63
CA ARG A 68 4.22 26.65 -11.26
C ARG A 68 3.30 25.47 -11.01
N CYS A 69 2.05 25.54 -11.49
CA CYS A 69 1.10 24.45 -11.40
C CYS A 69 1.58 23.23 -12.20
N GLU A 70 2.06 23.45 -13.42
CA GLU A 70 2.60 22.41 -14.31
C GLU A 70 3.82 21.72 -13.70
N THR A 71 4.80 22.49 -13.22
CA THR A 71 6.00 21.93 -12.58
C THR A 71 5.64 21.06 -11.38
N ARG A 72 4.70 21.53 -10.54
CA ARG A 72 4.23 20.77 -9.38
C ARG A 72 3.46 19.51 -9.81
N ALA A 73 2.60 19.60 -10.82
CA ALA A 73 1.87 18.46 -11.34
C ALA A 73 2.82 17.39 -11.90
N ASN A 74 3.78 17.80 -12.73
CA ASN A 74 4.78 16.91 -13.32
C ASN A 74 5.64 16.21 -12.26
N ALA A 75 6.10 16.94 -11.23
CA ALA A 75 6.85 16.35 -10.13
C ALA A 75 6.04 15.29 -9.36
N LEU A 76 4.75 15.56 -9.12
CA LEU A 76 3.86 14.62 -8.44
C LEU A 76 3.58 13.38 -9.31
N LEU A 77 3.36 13.56 -10.61
CA LEU A 77 3.14 12.46 -11.56
C LEU A 77 4.39 11.56 -11.63
N LEU A 78 5.58 12.15 -11.81
CA LEU A 78 6.83 11.39 -11.84
C LEU A 78 7.05 10.59 -10.56
N HIS A 79 6.80 11.20 -9.41
CA HIS A 79 6.90 10.52 -8.13
C HIS A 79 5.90 9.37 -8.01
N LYS A 80 4.68 9.53 -8.52
CA LYS A 80 3.69 8.44 -8.55
C LYS A 80 4.07 7.33 -9.51
N ASP A 81 4.61 7.65 -10.67
CA ASP A 81 5.12 6.66 -11.63
C ASP A 81 6.27 5.85 -11.02
N GLN A 82 7.16 6.48 -10.26
CA GLN A 82 8.22 5.79 -9.50
C GLN A 82 7.64 4.84 -8.44
N GLN A 83 6.61 5.26 -7.70
CA GLN A 83 5.93 4.38 -6.73
C GLN A 83 5.26 3.19 -7.43
N ILE A 84 4.60 3.42 -8.57
CA ILE A 84 3.97 2.36 -9.37
C ILE A 84 5.02 1.38 -9.89
N ALA A 85 6.14 1.89 -10.41
CA ALA A 85 7.26 1.06 -10.88
C ALA A 85 7.84 0.21 -9.74
N ALA A 86 8.13 0.81 -8.58
CA ALA A 86 8.65 0.09 -7.42
C ALA A 86 7.66 -0.99 -6.91
N ALA A 87 6.36 -0.68 -6.88
CA ALA A 87 5.33 -1.66 -6.50
C ALA A 87 5.25 -2.81 -7.51
N ARG A 88 5.40 -2.52 -8.81
CA ARG A 88 5.45 -3.53 -9.87
C ARG A 88 6.67 -4.44 -9.72
N ASP A 89 7.85 -3.88 -9.45
CA ASP A 89 9.08 -4.64 -9.27
C ASP A 89 8.97 -5.55 -8.04
N ARG A 90 8.43 -5.02 -6.94
CA ARG A 90 8.16 -5.82 -5.74
C ARG A 90 7.18 -6.96 -6.01
N LYS A 91 6.10 -6.70 -6.78
CA LYS A 91 5.14 -7.72 -7.18
C LYS A 91 5.79 -8.82 -8.01
N MET A 92 6.61 -8.45 -9.00
CA MET A 92 7.33 -9.43 -9.84
C MET A 92 8.24 -10.33 -9.00
N GLU A 93 9.00 -9.74 -8.07
CA GLU A 93 9.87 -10.52 -7.18
C GLU A 93 9.07 -11.46 -6.26
N LEU A 94 7.99 -10.98 -5.66
CA LEU A 94 7.13 -11.83 -4.83
C LEU A 94 6.50 -12.97 -5.62
N GLN A 95 6.06 -12.73 -6.86
CA GLN A 95 5.54 -13.78 -7.74
C GLN A 95 6.62 -14.82 -8.09
N ARG A 96 7.86 -14.40 -8.29
CA ARG A 96 8.99 -15.30 -8.54
C ARG A 96 9.28 -16.18 -7.34
N LEU A 97 9.34 -15.58 -6.14
CA LEU A 97 9.56 -16.31 -4.89
C LEU A 97 8.42 -17.30 -4.59
N LEU A 98 7.17 -16.88 -4.81
CA LEU A 98 6.01 -17.76 -4.65
C LEU A 98 6.10 -18.99 -5.56
N LYS A 99 6.39 -18.79 -6.85
CA LYS A 99 6.55 -19.91 -7.79
C LYS A 99 7.70 -20.84 -7.40
N SER A 100 8.81 -20.32 -6.90
CA SER A 100 9.93 -21.15 -6.40
C SER A 100 9.47 -22.01 -5.23
N ALA A 101 8.81 -21.39 -4.23
CA ALA A 101 8.31 -22.09 -3.06
C ALA A 101 7.26 -23.15 -3.41
N GLU A 102 6.37 -22.88 -4.37
CA GLU A 102 5.39 -23.85 -4.89
C GLU A 102 6.07 -25.06 -5.54
N LEU A 103 7.10 -24.84 -6.37
CA LEU A 103 7.87 -25.90 -6.99
C LEU A 103 8.64 -26.73 -5.96
N GLU A 104 9.25 -26.08 -4.98
CA GLU A 104 9.94 -26.74 -3.87
C GLU A 104 8.96 -27.58 -3.04
N ALA A 105 7.80 -27.03 -2.67
CA ALA A 105 6.76 -27.76 -1.94
C ALA A 105 6.28 -29.01 -2.71
N ALA A 106 6.02 -28.87 -4.01
CA ALA A 106 5.64 -30.00 -4.86
C ALA A 106 6.75 -31.06 -4.98
N ALA A 107 8.03 -30.64 -4.98
CA ALA A 107 9.16 -31.55 -4.98
C ALA A 107 9.27 -32.32 -3.66
N TRP A 108 9.13 -31.63 -2.53
CA TRP A 108 9.12 -32.27 -1.21
C TRP A 108 7.95 -33.23 -1.04
N GLU A 109 6.76 -32.89 -1.53
CA GLU A 109 5.58 -33.76 -1.47
C GLU A 109 5.77 -35.03 -2.31
N ARG A 110 6.34 -34.92 -3.52
CA ARG A 110 6.71 -36.10 -4.33
C ARG A 110 7.73 -36.99 -3.61
N ALA A 111 8.80 -36.39 -3.09
CA ALA A 111 9.82 -37.13 -2.36
C ALA A 111 9.27 -37.78 -1.08
N ALA A 112 8.31 -37.14 -0.40
CA ALA A 112 7.62 -37.74 0.75
C ALA A 112 6.79 -38.96 0.33
N ARG A 113 6.00 -38.85 -0.75
CA ARG A 113 5.21 -39.97 -1.28
C ARG A 113 6.06 -41.16 -1.72
N GLU A 114 7.18 -40.90 -2.39
CA GLU A 114 8.13 -41.96 -2.78
C GLU A 114 8.66 -42.69 -1.55
N ARG A 115 9.12 -41.95 -0.53
CA ARG A 115 9.57 -42.55 0.74
C ARG A 115 8.46 -43.31 1.47
N GLU A 116 7.24 -42.79 1.49
CA GLU A 116 6.08 -43.49 2.07
C GLU A 116 5.81 -44.80 1.33
N SER A 117 5.91 -44.82 0.00
CA SER A 117 5.73 -46.03 -0.81
C SER A 117 6.83 -47.07 -0.55
N GLU A 118 8.09 -46.62 -0.41
CA GLU A 118 9.22 -47.48 -0.04
C GLU A 118 9.01 -48.09 1.35
N VAL A 119 8.61 -47.29 2.34
CA VAL A 119 8.31 -47.77 3.70
C VAL A 119 7.14 -48.76 3.69
N ALA A 120 6.09 -48.50 2.92
CA ALA A 120 4.96 -49.40 2.79
C ALA A 120 5.36 -50.76 2.20
N GLU A 121 6.19 -50.76 1.16
CA GLU A 121 6.71 -51.99 0.55
C GLU A 121 7.62 -52.76 1.52
N LEU A 122 8.54 -52.09 2.20
CA LEU A 122 9.39 -52.72 3.21
C LEU A 122 8.56 -53.28 4.38
N THR A 123 7.51 -52.56 4.80
CA THR A 123 6.60 -53.01 5.86
C THR A 123 5.84 -54.28 5.43
N LYS A 124 5.38 -54.33 4.18
CA LYS A 124 4.74 -55.51 3.61
C LYS A 124 5.69 -56.70 3.57
N GLN A 125 6.92 -56.52 3.08
CA GLN A 125 7.94 -57.58 3.07
C GLN A 125 8.24 -58.11 4.48
N LEU A 126 8.30 -57.23 5.48
CA LEU A 126 8.46 -57.63 6.88
C LEU A 126 7.25 -58.43 7.39
N MET A 127 6.02 -58.01 7.06
CA MET A 127 4.81 -58.73 7.44
C MET A 127 4.73 -60.12 6.79
N GLU A 128 5.13 -60.25 5.52
CA GLU A 128 5.21 -61.54 4.83
C GLU A 128 6.27 -62.45 5.47
N ALA A 129 7.47 -61.93 5.74
CA ALA A 129 8.54 -62.68 6.41
C ALA A 129 8.16 -63.13 7.84
N THR A 130 7.43 -62.31 8.59
CA THR A 130 6.93 -62.66 9.92
C THR A 130 5.76 -63.65 9.88
N SER A 131 4.89 -63.57 8.86
CA SER A 131 3.81 -64.53 8.64
C SER A 131 4.33 -65.93 8.27
N PHE A 132 5.42 -66.00 7.49
CA PHE A 132 6.06 -67.26 7.09
C PHE A 132 6.65 -68.02 8.29
N CYS A 133 7.04 -67.30 9.35
CA CYS A 133 7.52 -67.89 10.61
C CYS A 133 6.41 -68.14 11.64
N SER A 134 5.14 -67.89 11.31
CA SER A 134 3.99 -68.13 12.23
C SER A 134 3.30 -69.49 12.01
N SER A 135 3.82 -70.32 11.11
CA SER A 135 3.32 -71.69 10.86
C SER A 135 3.68 -72.70 11.96
N SER A 136 4.24 -72.24 13.08
CA SER A 136 4.40 -73.02 14.30
C SER A 136 4.15 -72.14 15.52
N SER A 137 3.02 -72.39 16.19
CA SER A 137 2.55 -71.85 17.49
C SER A 137 1.64 -70.60 17.44
N SER A 138 0.35 -70.87 17.26
CA SER A 138 -0.73 -70.13 17.90
C SER A 138 -0.61 -70.23 19.43
N THR A 139 0.30 -69.46 20.03
CA THR A 139 0.37 -69.32 21.49
C THR A 139 0.57 -67.87 21.88
N SER A 140 -0.52 -67.26 22.34
CA SER A 140 -0.56 -66.20 23.35
C SER A 140 0.69 -65.31 23.42
N VAL A 141 0.60 -64.10 22.85
CA VAL A 141 1.57 -63.00 23.04
C VAL A 141 1.66 -62.52 24.51
N LEU A 142 1.05 -63.25 25.46
CA LEU A 142 1.25 -63.07 26.88
C LEU A 142 2.65 -63.61 27.23
N LYS A 143 3.60 -62.70 27.43
CA LYS A 143 4.99 -62.99 27.79
C LYS A 143 5.01 -63.96 28.98
N SER A 144 5.41 -65.21 28.78
CA SER A 144 5.60 -66.17 29.88
C SER A 144 6.69 -65.68 30.83
N CYS A 145 6.52 -65.98 32.12
CA CYS A 145 7.47 -65.66 33.16
C CYS A 145 8.83 -66.26 32.81
N LYS A 146 9.88 -65.45 32.80
CA LYS A 146 11.23 -65.89 32.45
C LYS A 146 11.96 -66.67 33.56
N VAL A 147 11.31 -66.84 34.71
CA VAL A 147 11.85 -67.57 35.87
C VAL A 147 11.26 -68.96 35.96
N CYS A 148 9.93 -69.08 36.01
CA CYS A 148 9.26 -70.39 36.11
C CYS A 148 8.74 -70.94 34.78
N HIS A 149 8.71 -70.14 33.71
CA HIS A 149 8.17 -70.47 32.38
C HIS A 149 6.70 -70.90 32.33
N GLY A 150 6.03 -71.12 33.46
CA GLY A 150 4.63 -71.54 33.52
C GLY A 150 3.62 -70.43 33.78
N GLY A 151 3.99 -69.37 34.51
CA GLY A 151 3.10 -68.24 34.79
C GLY A 151 3.14 -67.15 33.72
N GLN A 152 2.11 -66.30 33.65
CA GLN A 152 2.14 -65.10 32.82
C GLN A 152 2.93 -63.98 33.50
N SER A 153 3.79 -63.30 32.75
CA SER A 153 4.52 -62.13 33.26
C SER A 153 3.55 -61.00 33.52
N SER A 154 3.43 -60.62 34.79
CA SER A 154 2.42 -59.68 35.28
C SER A 154 3.01 -58.63 36.23
N VAL A 155 4.34 -58.58 36.33
CA VAL A 155 5.04 -57.66 37.23
C VAL A 155 6.04 -56.81 36.44
N VAL A 156 5.95 -55.50 36.63
CA VAL A 156 6.91 -54.48 36.18
C VAL A 156 7.97 -54.29 37.26
N LEU A 157 9.25 -54.36 36.91
CA LEU A 157 10.37 -54.06 37.81
C LEU A 157 10.85 -52.61 37.62
N PHE A 158 11.07 -51.86 38.70
CA PHE A 158 11.63 -50.51 38.67
C PHE A 158 13.10 -50.51 39.12
N PRO A 159 13.95 -49.64 38.52
CA PRO A 159 13.61 -48.55 37.58
C PRO A 159 13.52 -48.95 36.08
N CYS A 160 13.85 -50.18 35.70
CA CYS A 160 14.00 -50.56 34.28
C CYS A 160 12.70 -50.76 33.48
N ARG A 161 11.54 -50.79 34.14
CA ARG A 161 10.19 -50.94 33.58
C ARG A 161 9.95 -52.23 32.78
N HIS A 162 10.78 -53.25 32.97
CA HIS A 162 10.62 -54.53 32.30
C HIS A 162 9.53 -55.41 32.94
N ILE A 163 8.71 -56.03 32.09
CA ILE A 163 7.72 -57.05 32.48
C ILE A 163 8.26 -58.42 32.10
N CYS A 164 8.73 -59.18 33.09
CA CYS A 164 9.49 -60.41 32.84
C CYS A 164 9.24 -61.57 33.83
N CYS A 165 8.50 -61.34 34.91
CA CYS A 165 8.17 -62.36 35.90
C CYS A 165 6.68 -62.37 36.30
N CYS A 166 6.19 -63.52 36.77
CA CYS A 166 4.88 -63.63 37.38
C CYS A 166 4.92 -63.22 38.85
N ARG A 167 3.74 -62.98 39.44
CA ARG A 167 3.60 -62.61 40.86
C ARG A 167 4.31 -63.58 41.82
N SER A 168 4.33 -64.87 41.52
CA SER A 168 4.97 -65.88 42.38
C SER A 168 6.50 -65.86 42.31
N CYS A 169 7.08 -65.39 41.20
CA CYS A 169 8.53 -65.32 41.00
C CYS A 169 9.12 -63.96 41.36
N GLU A 170 8.31 -62.91 41.44
CA GLU A 170 8.71 -61.56 41.85
C GLU A 170 9.56 -61.50 43.13
N PRO A 171 9.19 -62.16 44.25
CA PRO A 171 9.95 -62.05 45.50
C PRO A 171 11.33 -62.75 45.44
N LEU A 172 11.58 -63.58 44.42
CA LEU A 172 12.85 -64.31 44.26
C LEU A 172 13.89 -63.53 43.44
N LEU A 173 13.52 -62.34 42.95
CA LEU A 173 14.36 -61.53 42.06
C LEU A 173 14.86 -60.28 42.78
N ASP A 174 16.17 -60.12 42.89
CA ASP A 174 16.80 -58.86 43.31
C ASP A 174 17.28 -58.02 42.12
N HIS A 175 17.34 -58.62 40.93
CA HIS A 175 17.77 -57.97 39.69
C HIS A 175 16.82 -58.36 38.55
N CYS A 176 16.66 -57.46 37.58
CA CYS A 176 15.87 -57.72 36.39
C CYS A 176 16.56 -58.77 35.49
N PRO A 177 15.91 -59.90 35.14
CA PRO A 177 16.51 -60.92 34.27
C PRO A 177 16.72 -60.45 32.81
N LEU A 178 16.16 -59.31 32.40
CA LEU A 178 16.35 -58.77 31.04
C LEU A 178 17.52 -57.80 30.93
N CYS A 179 17.72 -56.92 31.91
CA CYS A 179 18.71 -55.85 31.85
C CYS A 179 19.64 -55.76 33.07
N GLN A 180 19.49 -56.70 34.01
CA GLN A 180 20.30 -56.84 35.23
C GLN A 180 20.26 -55.63 36.19
N SER A 181 19.36 -54.67 35.97
CA SER A 181 19.15 -53.56 36.90
C SER A 181 18.62 -54.08 38.25
N LEU A 182 19.10 -53.49 39.35
CA LEU A 182 18.61 -53.74 40.70
C LEU A 182 17.11 -53.46 40.82
N LYS A 183 16.40 -54.33 41.54
CA LYS A 183 14.97 -54.18 41.82
C LYS A 183 14.78 -53.27 43.03
N GLU A 184 14.27 -52.07 42.78
CA GLU A 184 13.94 -51.11 43.86
C GLU A 184 12.46 -51.15 44.23
N ALA A 185 11.58 -51.37 43.25
CA ALA A 185 10.13 -51.47 43.45
C ALA A 185 9.49 -52.34 42.36
N THR A 186 8.27 -52.82 42.62
CA THR A 186 7.49 -53.61 41.67
C THR A 186 6.06 -53.12 41.56
N LEU A 187 5.46 -53.29 40.38
CA LEU A 187 4.05 -53.02 40.12
C LEU A 187 3.41 -54.20 39.41
N GLN A 188 2.34 -54.74 39.99
CA GLN A 188 1.53 -55.75 39.31
C GLN A 188 0.62 -55.09 38.28
N VAL A 189 0.67 -55.60 37.04
CA VAL A 189 -0.21 -55.20 35.94
C VAL A 189 -1.15 -56.35 35.59
N PHE A 190 -2.41 -56.02 35.37
CA PHE A 190 -3.41 -56.95 34.84
C PHE A 190 -3.46 -56.74 33.34
N ILE A 191 -3.07 -57.77 32.57
CA ILE A 191 -2.98 -57.77 31.10
C ILE A 191 -4.02 -58.74 30.56
#